data_AF-A0A7V4E6W5-F1
#
_entry.id   AF-A0A7V4E6W5-F1
#
_cell.length_a   1.000
_cell.length_b   1.000
_cell.length_c   1.000
_cell.angle_alpha   90.00
_cell.angle_beta   90.00
_cell.angle_gamma   90.00
#
_symmetry.space_group_name_H-M   'P 1'
#
loop_
_entity.id
_entity.type
_entity.pdbx_description
1 polymer ?
#
loop_
_entity_poly.entity_id
_entity_poly.type
_entity_poly.pdbx_seq_one_letter_code
_entity_poly.pdbx_strand_id
1 'polypeptide(L)'
;MEVALERLYGHRLALPQVVAARLFAQEPPPAVLLAPEDRLRRYRDLSAFGVPVYVNPGLEALEERALFVFSYEEALAPFPEDPTAWRLVLEVGRSYPRAELLDRLLRMGYARDEDYRVLGEVLELGEVRLEFFGEELERLLVAGEARRRHVLLPKPGKAEGFTSKKLRHFPGPVYLDTPALAPK
;
A
#
# COMPACT_ATOMS: atom_id res chain seq x y z
N MET A 1 -16.72 -29.60 22.26
CA MET A 1 -17.28 -28.46 23.01
C MET A 1 -17.78 -27.47 21.97
N GLU A 2 -19.05 -27.61 21.59
CA GLU A 2 -19.72 -26.76 20.59
C GLU A 2 -19.94 -25.38 21.20
N VAL A 3 -19.20 -24.39 20.72
CA VAL A 3 -19.51 -22.99 21.03
C VAL A 3 -20.58 -22.58 20.04
N ALA A 4 -21.82 -22.49 20.53
CA ALA A 4 -22.96 -21.98 19.80
C ALA A 4 -22.62 -20.57 19.26
N LEU A 5 -22.30 -20.51 17.97
CA LEU A 5 -22.05 -19.28 17.22
C LEU A 5 -23.40 -18.61 16.94
N GLU A 6 -23.97 -17.98 17.97
CA GLU A 6 -25.17 -17.16 17.80
C GLU A 6 -24.86 -15.97 16.89
N ARG A 7 -25.32 -16.08 15.63
CA ARG A 7 -25.34 -15.00 14.66
C ARG A 7 -26.47 -14.05 15.01
N LEU A 8 -26.14 -12.95 15.68
CA LEU A 8 -26.97 -11.74 15.68
C LEU A 8 -26.23 -10.70 14.84
N TYR A 9 -26.79 -10.41 13.64
CA TYR A 9 -26.35 -9.32 12.75
C TYR A 9 -24.86 -9.33 12.32
N GLY A 10 -24.28 -10.49 12.06
CA GLY A 10 -22.90 -10.57 11.54
C GLY A 10 -21.80 -10.23 12.57
N HIS A 11 -22.17 -9.90 13.81
CA HIS A 11 -21.25 -9.67 14.91
C HIS A 11 -20.94 -11.00 15.60
N ARG A 12 -19.70 -11.48 15.51
CA ARG A 12 -19.23 -12.64 16.28
C ARG A 12 -18.73 -12.14 17.63
N LEU A 13 -19.57 -12.22 18.66
CA LEU A 13 -19.23 -11.80 20.01
C LEU A 13 -18.14 -12.70 20.62
N ALA A 14 -17.10 -12.07 21.17
CA ALA A 14 -16.10 -12.64 22.09
C ALA A 14 -15.31 -13.87 21.60
N LEU A 15 -14.83 -13.86 20.36
CA LEU A 15 -13.84 -14.85 19.93
C LEU A 15 -12.50 -14.62 20.65
N PRO A 16 -11.77 -15.69 21.03
CA PRO A 16 -10.35 -15.55 21.39
C PRO A 16 -9.61 -14.84 20.26
N GLN A 17 -8.74 -13.89 20.59
CA GLN A 17 -8.14 -12.99 19.60
C GLN A 17 -7.36 -13.73 18.50
N VAL A 18 -6.73 -14.86 18.84
CA VAL A 18 -6.05 -15.74 17.86
C VAL A 18 -7.04 -16.31 16.84
N VAL A 19 -8.28 -16.59 17.25
CA VAL A 19 -9.34 -17.08 16.35
C VAL A 19 -9.80 -15.96 15.42
N ALA A 20 -9.93 -14.72 15.90
CA ALA A 20 -10.25 -13.57 15.05
C ALA A 20 -9.15 -13.31 14.00
N ALA A 21 -7.89 -13.33 14.41
CA ALA A 21 -6.74 -13.19 13.52
C ALA A 21 -6.69 -14.30 12.46
N ARG A 22 -6.90 -15.57 12.87
CA ARG A 22 -6.97 -16.70 11.95
C ARG A 22 -8.13 -16.58 10.95
N LEU A 23 -9.30 -16.15 11.40
CA LEU A 23 -10.46 -15.96 10.52
C LEU A 23 -10.19 -14.88 9.49
N PHE A 24 -9.60 -13.75 9.90
CA PHE A 24 -9.24 -12.70 8.96
C PHE A 24 -8.17 -13.17 7.95
N ALA A 25 -7.19 -13.97 8.38
CA ALA A 25 -6.23 -14.60 7.46
C ALA A 25 -6.87 -15.54 6.42
N GLN A 26 -8.09 -16.02 6.65
CA GLN A 26 -8.81 -16.88 5.70
C GLN A 26 -9.66 -16.08 4.70
N GLU A 27 -9.78 -14.77 4.86
CA GLU A 27 -10.56 -13.94 3.96
C GLU A 27 -9.89 -13.80 2.59
N PRO A 28 -10.66 -13.74 1.50
CA PRO A 28 -10.11 -13.53 0.17
C PRO A 28 -9.61 -12.07 0.05
N PRO A 29 -8.33 -11.85 -0.31
CA PRO A 29 -7.82 -10.51 -0.52
C PRO A 29 -8.38 -9.89 -1.82
N PRO A 30 -8.64 -8.56 -1.86
CA PRO A 30 -8.33 -7.59 -0.81
C PRO A 30 -9.40 -7.51 0.29
N ALA A 31 -8.98 -7.35 1.54
CA ALA A 31 -9.87 -7.15 2.68
C ALA A 31 -9.19 -6.27 3.75
N VAL A 32 -9.99 -5.55 4.55
CA VAL A 32 -9.51 -4.55 5.50
C VAL A 32 -9.97 -4.86 6.92
N LEU A 33 -9.08 -4.76 7.89
CA LEU A 33 -9.37 -4.84 9.32
C LEU A 33 -9.01 -3.51 10.00
N LEU A 34 -9.98 -2.89 10.67
CA LEU A 34 -9.74 -1.75 11.56
C LEU A 34 -9.55 -2.26 12.99
N ALA A 35 -8.43 -1.89 13.60
CA ALA A 35 -8.10 -2.25 14.96
C ALA A 35 -7.58 -1.04 15.75
N PRO A 36 -7.72 -1.02 17.09
CA PRO A 36 -6.98 -0.09 17.93
C PRO A 36 -5.48 -0.17 17.72
N GLU A 37 -4.79 0.96 17.90
CA GLU A 37 -3.34 1.06 17.69
C GLU A 37 -2.56 0.06 18.57
N ASP A 38 -2.97 -0.10 19.83
CA ASP A 38 -2.36 -1.04 20.79
C ASP A 38 -2.49 -2.52 20.37
N ARG A 39 -3.40 -2.82 19.43
CA ARG A 39 -3.67 -4.18 18.95
C ARG A 39 -3.06 -4.48 17.58
N LEU A 40 -2.59 -3.48 16.83
CA LEU A 40 -2.02 -3.68 15.49
C LEU A 40 -0.91 -4.72 15.46
N ARG A 41 -0.05 -4.73 16.48
CA ARG A 41 1.07 -5.68 16.59
C ARG A 41 0.61 -7.14 16.49
N ARG A 42 -0.60 -7.46 16.94
CA ARG A 42 -1.15 -8.83 16.94
C ARG A 42 -1.48 -9.33 15.54
N TYR A 43 -1.73 -8.42 14.60
CA TYR A 43 -2.03 -8.75 13.21
C TYR A 43 -0.80 -8.66 12.29
N ARG A 44 0.33 -8.14 12.78
CA ARG A 44 1.61 -8.18 12.06
C ARG A 44 2.10 -9.62 11.84
N ASP A 45 1.79 -10.50 12.80
CA ASP A 45 2.18 -11.90 12.77
C ASP A 45 1.30 -12.76 11.86
N LEU A 46 0.31 -12.17 11.16
CA LEU A 46 -0.50 -12.91 10.18
C LEU A 46 0.34 -13.49 9.03
N SER A 47 1.54 -12.96 8.81
CA SER A 47 2.57 -13.58 7.97
C SER A 47 2.90 -15.02 8.37
N ALA A 48 2.79 -15.38 9.65
CA ALA A 48 2.94 -16.75 10.13
C ALA A 48 1.85 -17.71 9.62
N PHE A 49 0.70 -17.18 9.18
CA PHE A 49 -0.34 -17.94 8.49
C PHE A 49 -0.12 -18.00 6.97
N GLY A 50 1.01 -17.48 6.46
CA GLY A 50 1.37 -17.51 5.04
C GLY A 50 0.65 -16.47 4.18
N VAL A 51 0.04 -15.45 4.79
CA VAL A 51 -0.73 -14.44 4.08
C VAL A 51 0.01 -13.09 4.10
N PRO A 52 0.18 -12.41 2.95
CA PRO A 52 0.76 -11.08 2.92
C PRO A 52 -0.20 -10.09 3.58
N VAL A 53 0.31 -9.39 4.60
CA VAL A 53 -0.45 -8.40 5.36
C VAL A 53 0.33 -7.10 5.41
N TYR A 54 -0.36 -6.00 5.12
CA TYR A 54 0.15 -4.65 5.30
C TYR A 54 -0.50 -4.02 6.53
N VAL A 55 0.32 -3.50 7.43
CA VAL A 55 -0.13 -2.78 8.63
C VAL A 55 0.10 -1.29 8.40
N ASN A 56 -0.97 -0.50 8.48
CA ASN A 56 -0.98 0.94 8.20
C ASN A 56 -0.31 1.30 6.85
N PRO A 57 -0.60 0.61 5.73
CA PRO A 57 0.04 0.91 4.47
C PRO A 57 -0.23 2.33 4.00
N GLY A 58 0.69 2.90 3.23
CA GLY A 58 0.50 4.07 2.40
C GLY A 58 0.27 3.71 0.94
N LEU A 59 0.74 4.60 0.06
CA LEU A 59 0.66 4.45 -1.38
C LEU A 59 1.42 3.21 -1.91
N GLU A 60 2.39 2.69 -1.16
CA GLU A 60 3.18 1.53 -1.56
C GLU A 60 2.35 0.26 -1.76
N ALA A 61 1.28 0.10 -0.99
CA ALA A 61 0.42 -1.08 -1.04
C ALA A 61 -0.89 -0.85 -1.82
N LEU A 62 -1.03 0.29 -2.50
CA LEU A 62 -2.17 0.59 -3.34
C LEU A 62 -2.30 -0.49 -4.44
N GLU A 63 -3.52 -0.97 -4.68
CA GLU A 63 -3.86 -2.04 -5.65
C GLU A 63 -3.26 -3.43 -5.35
N GLU A 64 -2.54 -3.61 -4.24
CA GLU A 64 -2.04 -4.93 -3.86
C GLU A 64 -3.21 -5.85 -3.48
N ARG A 65 -3.14 -7.12 -3.88
CA ARG A 65 -4.12 -8.14 -3.49
C ARG A 65 -3.68 -8.77 -2.16
N ALA A 66 -3.81 -8.01 -1.09
CA ALA A 66 -3.37 -8.38 0.25
C ALA A 66 -4.44 -8.12 1.31
N LEU A 67 -4.17 -8.55 2.54
CA LEU A 67 -4.94 -8.12 3.70
C LEU A 67 -4.35 -6.83 4.25
N PHE A 68 -5.22 -5.89 4.61
CA PHE A 68 -4.85 -4.58 5.11
C PHE A 68 -5.33 -4.43 6.54
N VAL A 69 -4.46 -3.96 7.42
CA VAL A 69 -4.80 -3.70 8.82
C VAL A 69 -4.51 -2.23 9.11
N PHE A 70 -5.51 -1.48 9.54
CA PHE A 70 -5.36 -0.06 9.89
C PHE A 70 -5.68 0.21 11.36
N SER A 71 -4.99 1.19 11.94
CA SER A 71 -5.54 1.94 13.06
C SER A 71 -6.69 2.82 12.60
N TYR A 72 -7.60 3.18 13.50
CA TYR A 72 -8.66 4.14 13.18
C TYR A 72 -8.10 5.49 12.73
N GLU A 73 -7.02 5.96 13.37
CA GLU A 73 -6.35 7.20 13.00
C GLU A 73 -5.79 7.11 11.58
N GLU A 74 -5.07 6.03 11.25
CA GLU A 74 -4.46 5.87 9.93
C GLU A 74 -5.51 5.70 8.83
N ALA A 75 -6.59 4.97 9.11
CA ALA A 75 -7.70 4.80 8.19
C ALA A 75 -8.35 6.13 7.80
N LEU A 76 -8.38 7.10 8.74
CA LEU A 76 -8.95 8.44 8.57
C LEU A 76 -7.90 9.51 8.24
N ALA A 77 -6.62 9.14 8.13
CA ALA A 77 -5.55 10.04 7.77
C ALA A 77 -5.80 10.64 6.37
N PRO A 78 -5.37 11.90 6.15
CA PRO A 78 -5.41 12.54 4.83
C PRO A 78 -4.75 11.66 3.76
N PHE A 79 -5.43 11.49 2.63
CA PHE A 79 -4.92 10.71 1.49
C PHE A 79 -5.28 11.39 0.16
N PRO A 80 -4.47 11.22 -0.91
CA PRO A 80 -4.79 11.82 -2.20
C PRO A 80 -6.17 11.39 -2.73
N GLU A 81 -6.88 12.29 -3.41
CA GLU A 81 -8.14 11.92 -4.10
C GLU A 81 -7.90 10.96 -5.27
N ASP A 82 -6.78 11.14 -5.98
CA ASP A 82 -6.29 10.19 -6.97
C ASP A 82 -4.92 9.64 -6.53
N PRO A 83 -4.89 8.53 -5.76
CA PRO A 83 -3.64 7.92 -5.30
C PRO A 83 -2.74 7.43 -6.43
N THR A 84 -3.30 7.11 -7.61
CA THR A 84 -2.53 6.59 -8.74
C THR A 84 -1.63 7.67 -9.35
N ALA A 85 -2.02 8.94 -9.26
CA ALA A 85 -1.18 10.07 -9.66
C ALA A 85 0.09 10.20 -8.80
N TRP A 86 0.06 9.72 -7.56
CA TRP A 86 1.13 9.85 -6.56
C TRP A 86 1.99 8.60 -6.41
N ARG A 87 1.70 7.55 -7.17
CA ARG A 87 2.41 6.27 -7.15
C ARG A 87 2.82 5.92 -8.56
N LEU A 88 4.08 5.58 -8.78
CA LEU A 88 4.55 5.08 -10.06
C LEU A 88 5.07 3.65 -9.91
N VAL A 89 4.40 2.69 -10.56
CA VAL A 89 4.85 1.31 -10.63
C VAL A 89 5.75 1.15 -11.85
N LEU A 90 7.02 0.86 -11.60
CA LEU A 90 8.04 0.59 -12.60
C LEU A 90 8.15 -0.92 -12.79
N GLU A 91 7.86 -1.42 -13.98
CA GLU A 91 7.89 -2.83 -14.36
C GLU A 91 8.73 -3.01 -15.62
N VAL A 92 9.66 -3.96 -15.58
CA VAL A 92 10.47 -4.33 -16.75
C VAL A 92 9.56 -4.88 -17.85
N GLY A 93 9.79 -4.46 -19.09
CA GLY A 93 9.00 -4.82 -20.27
C GLY A 93 7.75 -3.95 -20.49
N ARG A 94 7.54 -2.91 -19.68
CA ARG A 94 6.51 -1.89 -19.94
C ARG A 94 7.09 -0.72 -20.73
N SER A 95 6.23 -0.09 -21.53
CA SER A 95 6.55 1.17 -22.20
C SER A 95 6.26 2.37 -21.29
N TYR A 96 7.20 3.31 -21.27
CA TYR A 96 7.15 4.57 -20.56
C TYR A 96 7.60 5.69 -21.50
N PRO A 97 6.66 6.39 -22.18
CA PRO A 97 6.99 7.55 -23.00
C PRO A 97 7.76 8.58 -22.16
N ARG A 98 8.90 9.02 -22.68
CA ARG A 98 9.86 9.85 -21.91
C ARG A 98 9.21 11.12 -21.36
N ALA A 99 8.43 11.82 -22.17
CA ALA A 99 7.77 13.05 -21.75
C ALA A 99 6.80 12.80 -20.59
N GLU A 100 5.98 11.75 -20.68
CA GLU A 100 5.00 11.39 -19.65
C GLU A 100 5.68 10.95 -18.34
N LEU A 101 6.77 10.17 -18.44
CA LEU A 101 7.53 9.73 -17.28
C LEU A 101 8.12 10.92 -16.52
N LEU A 102 8.77 11.85 -17.24
CA LEU A 102 9.39 13.03 -16.64
C LEU A 102 8.37 13.98 -16.03
N ASP A 103 7.23 14.20 -16.72
CA ASP A 103 6.12 14.99 -16.19
C ASP A 103 5.54 14.37 -14.91
N ARG A 104 5.43 13.03 -14.87
CA ARG A 104 4.96 12.31 -13.67
C ARG A 104 5.94 12.42 -12.51
N LEU A 105 7.25 12.30 -12.77
CA LEU A 105 8.29 12.50 -11.75
C LEU A 105 8.21 13.92 -11.16
N LEU A 106 8.03 14.94 -12.01
CA LEU A 106 7.86 16.32 -11.57
C LEU A 106 6.61 16.50 -10.68
N ARG A 107 5.47 15.92 -11.10
CA ARG A 107 4.24 15.90 -10.27
C ARG A 107 4.45 15.18 -8.95
N MET A 108 5.24 14.12 -8.91
CA MET A 108 5.63 13.41 -7.68
C MET A 108 6.68 14.16 -6.84
N GLY A 109 7.22 15.28 -7.33
CA GLY A 109 8.12 16.17 -6.59
C GLY A 109 9.59 16.00 -6.89
N TYR A 110 9.93 15.18 -7.88
CA TYR A 110 11.29 14.96 -8.30
C TYR A 110 11.69 16.00 -9.36
N ALA A 111 12.72 16.79 -9.06
CA ALA A 111 13.27 17.78 -9.97
C ALA A 111 14.46 17.21 -10.76
N ARG A 112 14.57 17.62 -12.03
CA ARG A 112 15.70 17.25 -12.89
C ARG A 112 16.98 17.89 -12.37
N ASP A 113 18.09 17.17 -12.48
CA ASP A 113 19.45 17.55 -12.06
C ASP A 113 19.64 17.75 -10.54
N GLU A 114 18.55 17.90 -9.78
CA GLU A 114 18.52 17.84 -8.31
C GLU A 114 18.27 16.43 -7.78
N ASP A 115 17.17 15.79 -8.21
CA ASP A 115 16.75 14.48 -7.70
C ASP A 115 17.06 13.35 -8.69
N TYR A 116 16.90 13.61 -10.00
CA TYR A 116 17.20 12.62 -11.03
C TYR A 116 18.04 13.19 -12.18
N ARG A 117 18.77 12.30 -12.85
CA ARG A 117 19.59 12.59 -14.03
C ARG A 117 19.19 11.70 -15.18
N VAL A 118 19.31 12.23 -16.40
CA VAL A 118 19.03 11.46 -17.62
C VAL A 118 20.27 11.45 -18.50
N LEU A 119 20.79 10.26 -18.74
CA LEU A 119 22.01 9.97 -19.49
C LEU A 119 21.67 9.09 -20.70
N GLY A 120 21.21 9.73 -21.78
CA GLY A 120 20.72 9.01 -22.97
C GLY A 120 19.47 8.19 -22.65
N GLU A 121 19.62 6.87 -22.67
CA GLU A 121 18.62 5.84 -22.34
C GLU A 121 18.59 5.46 -20.86
N VAL A 122 19.45 6.06 -20.02
CA VAL A 122 19.51 5.77 -18.59
C VAL A 122 18.90 6.91 -17.79
N LEU A 123 18.00 6.60 -16.86
CA LEU A 123 17.48 7.52 -15.85
C LEU A 123 17.92 7.06 -14.46
N GLU A 124 18.60 7.93 -13.72
CA GLU A 124 19.06 7.68 -12.36
C GLU A 124 18.32 8.59 -11.39
N LEU A 125 17.67 8.02 -10.38
CA LEU A 125 16.90 8.70 -9.34
C LEU A 125 17.27 8.08 -7.97
N GLY A 126 18.13 8.76 -7.21
CA GLY A 126 18.64 8.22 -5.95
C GLY A 126 19.27 6.83 -6.13
N GLU A 127 18.71 5.82 -5.48
CA GLU A 127 19.16 4.41 -5.60
C GLU A 127 18.51 3.65 -6.77
N VAL A 128 17.56 4.27 -7.47
CA VAL A 128 16.83 3.66 -8.58
C VAL A 128 17.50 4.04 -9.90
N ARG A 129 17.84 3.04 -10.70
CA ARG A 129 18.37 3.24 -12.05
C ARG A 129 17.52 2.46 -13.04
N LEU A 130 17.06 3.18 -14.06
CA LEU A 130 16.20 2.69 -15.14
C LEU A 130 17.01 2.74 -16.43
N GLU A 131 17.10 1.62 -17.13
CA GLU A 131 17.73 1.52 -18.44
C GLU A 131 16.66 1.18 -19.45
N PHE A 132 16.50 2.06 -20.44
CA PHE A 132 15.49 1.95 -21.47
C PHE A 132 16.08 1.46 -22.80
N PHE A 133 15.23 0.87 -23.62
CA PHE A 133 15.45 0.68 -25.04
C PHE A 133 14.34 1.40 -25.80
N GLY A 134 14.60 2.65 -26.19
CA GLY A 134 13.58 3.54 -26.76
C GLY A 134 12.61 4.01 -25.67
N GLU A 135 11.41 3.44 -25.64
CA GLU A 135 10.41 3.73 -24.59
C GLU A 135 10.21 2.56 -23.63
N GLU A 136 10.77 1.38 -23.91
CA GLU A 136 10.59 0.20 -23.07
C GLU A 136 11.61 0.16 -21.94
N LEU A 137 11.15 -0.09 -20.70
CA LEU A 137 12.03 -0.30 -19.56
C LEU A 137 12.65 -1.71 -19.63
N GLU A 138 13.90 -1.79 -20.06
CA GLU A 138 14.63 -3.05 -20.23
C GLU A 138 15.24 -3.53 -18.91
N ARG A 139 15.78 -2.61 -18.11
CA ARG A 139 16.42 -2.95 -16.83
C ARG A 139 16.05 -1.96 -15.74
N LEU A 140 15.72 -2.51 -14.57
CA LEU A 140 15.47 -1.77 -13.36
C LEU A 140 16.44 -2.25 -12.28
N LEU A 141 17.21 -1.32 -11.75
CA LEU A 141 18.16 -1.52 -10.66
C LEU A 141 17.71 -0.69 -9.46
N VAL A 142 17.70 -1.28 -8.27
CA VAL A 142 17.40 -0.60 -7.01
C VAL A 142 18.52 -0.93 -6.03
N ALA A 143 19.24 0.09 -5.56
CA ALA A 143 20.45 -0.06 -4.74
C ALA A 143 21.49 -1.00 -5.39
N GLY A 144 21.59 -0.96 -6.72
CA GLY A 144 22.50 -1.82 -7.50
C GLY A 144 21.98 -3.23 -7.80
N GLU A 145 20.85 -3.64 -7.23
CA GLU A 145 20.25 -4.96 -7.45
C GLU A 145 19.20 -4.93 -8.56
N ALA A 146 19.27 -5.87 -9.49
CA ALA A 146 18.27 -5.99 -10.55
C ALA A 146 16.91 -6.41 -9.97
N ARG A 147 15.86 -5.66 -10.28
CA ARG A 147 14.47 -5.96 -9.89
C ARG A 147 13.56 -5.96 -11.11
N ARG A 148 12.51 -6.78 -11.07
CA ARG A 148 11.47 -6.80 -12.12
C ARG A 148 10.41 -5.72 -11.93
N ARG A 149 10.20 -5.31 -10.67
CA ARG A 149 9.18 -4.34 -10.27
C ARG A 149 9.69 -3.49 -9.11
N HIS A 150 9.40 -2.20 -9.16
CA HIS A 150 9.65 -1.26 -8.06
C HIS A 150 8.54 -0.22 -8.02
N VAL A 151 8.10 0.16 -6.81
CA VAL A 151 7.10 1.20 -6.61
C VAL A 151 7.84 2.45 -6.17
N LEU A 152 7.79 3.47 -7.01
CA LEU A 152 8.28 4.80 -6.69
C LEU A 152 7.14 5.60 -6.02
N LEU A 153 7.47 6.18 -4.87
CA LEU A 153 6.58 6.99 -4.05
C LEU A 153 6.87 8.48 -4.30
N PRO A 154 6.00 9.41 -3.87
CA PRO A 154 6.30 10.83 -4.04
C PRO A 154 7.41 11.27 -3.09
N LYS A 155 8.11 12.36 -3.45
CA LYS A 155 9.20 12.90 -2.64
C LYS A 155 8.68 13.22 -1.22
N PRO A 156 9.42 12.84 -0.16
CA PRO A 156 9.03 13.20 1.21
C PRO A 156 8.80 14.69 1.36
N GLY A 157 7.71 15.07 2.03
CA GLY A 157 7.33 16.48 2.20
C GLY A 157 6.49 17.06 1.07
N LYS A 158 6.28 16.35 -0.05
CA LYS A 158 5.26 16.71 -1.04
C LYS A 158 3.87 16.25 -0.58
N ALA A 159 3.35 16.92 0.45
CA ALA A 159 1.97 16.78 0.88
C ALA A 159 1.15 17.89 0.22
N GLU A 160 0.55 17.60 -0.92
CA GLU A 160 -0.57 18.43 -1.39
C GLU A 160 -1.73 18.26 -0.42
N GLY A 161 -2.63 19.24 -0.33
CA GLY A 161 -3.76 19.27 0.61
C GLY A 161 -4.74 18.13 0.40
N PHE A 162 -4.36 16.94 0.82
CA PHE A 162 -5.08 15.69 0.65
C PHE A 162 -6.41 15.75 1.41
N THR A 163 -7.51 15.77 0.67
CA THR A 163 -8.88 15.87 1.21
C THR A 163 -9.54 14.53 1.43
N SER A 164 -9.03 13.48 0.78
CA SER A 164 -9.60 12.14 0.86
C SER A 164 -9.18 11.42 2.15
N LYS A 165 -9.78 10.24 2.35
CA LYS A 165 -9.52 9.38 3.51
C LYS A 165 -8.91 8.08 3.03
N LYS A 166 -7.83 7.64 3.68
CA LYS A 166 -7.05 6.47 3.26
C LYS A 166 -7.92 5.23 3.05
N LEU A 167 -8.82 4.93 4.00
CA LEU A 167 -9.71 3.77 3.93
C LEU A 167 -10.54 3.66 2.64
N ARG A 168 -10.88 4.79 2.00
CA ARG A 168 -11.68 4.80 0.77
C ARG A 168 -10.95 4.20 -0.44
N HIS A 169 -9.62 4.11 -0.37
CA HIS A 169 -8.77 3.69 -1.47
C HIS A 169 -8.27 2.25 -1.34
N PHE A 170 -8.65 1.56 -0.26
CA PHE A 170 -8.35 0.14 -0.05
C PHE A 170 -9.65 -0.67 -0.23
N PRO A 171 -9.77 -1.45 -1.32
CA PRO A 171 -11.01 -2.17 -1.65
C PRO A 171 -11.20 -3.39 -0.75
N GLY A 172 -12.45 -3.86 -0.67
CA GLY A 172 -12.81 -5.12 -0.01
C GLY A 172 -13.73 -4.96 1.20
N PRO A 173 -14.14 -6.08 1.82
CA PRO A 173 -14.89 -6.06 3.06
C PRO A 173 -14.07 -5.41 4.19
N VAL A 174 -14.75 -4.61 5.02
CA VAL A 174 -14.17 -3.93 6.18
C VAL A 174 -14.65 -4.62 7.46
N TYR A 175 -13.71 -5.11 8.25
CA TYR A 175 -13.93 -5.74 9.54
C TYR A 175 -13.50 -4.80 10.67
N LEU A 176 -14.14 -4.93 11.83
CA LEU A 176 -13.80 -4.17 13.04
C LEU A 176 -13.33 -5.14 14.13
N ASP A 177 -12.20 -4.83 14.77
CA ASP A 177 -11.72 -5.51 15.97
C ASP A 177 -12.58 -5.13 17.20
N THR A 178 -13.79 -5.68 17.27
CA THR A 178 -14.71 -5.47 18.40
C THR A 178 -14.14 -6.03 19.71
N PRO A 179 -14.41 -5.39 20.89
CA PRO A 179 -15.37 -4.32 21.12
C PRO A 179 -14.78 -2.91 20.92
N ALA A 180 -13.69 -2.74 20.16
CA ALA A 180 -13.24 -1.41 19.82
C ALA A 180 -14.32 -0.71 18.96
N LEU A 181 -15.01 0.24 19.60
CA LEU A 181 -15.83 1.19 18.88
C LEU A 181 -14.87 2.15 18.17
N ALA A 182 -15.23 2.56 16.95
CA ALA A 182 -14.54 3.67 16.31
C ALA A 182 -14.53 4.88 17.27
N PRO A 183 -13.41 5.61 17.37
CA PRO A 183 -13.39 6.86 18.14
C PRO A 183 -14.51 7.80 17.67
N LYS A 184 -15.09 8.55 18.61
CA LYS A 184 -16.14 9.54 18.32
C LYS A 184 -15.64 10.66 17.41
#